data_AF-A0A9P3EL95-F1
#
_entry.id   AF-A0A9P3EL95-F1
#
_cell.length_a   1.000
_cell.length_b   1.000
_cell.length_c   1.000
_cell.angle_alpha   90.00
_cell.angle_beta   90.00
_cell.angle_gamma   90.00
#
_symmetry.space_group_name_H-M   'P 1'
#
loop_
_entity.id
_entity.type
_entity.pdbx_description
1 polymer ?
#
loop_
_entity_poly.entity_id
_entity_poly.type
_entity_poly.pdbx_seq_one_letter_code
_entity_poly.pdbx_strand_id
1 'polypeptide(L)'
;MFNKKASKDEILKIVEQLLRLEFLISLAILKKLKNVTVKPNFVSDDEGLPTSFASGGKPDIEYFENDDTVLVEVTITTYKRIFFCS
;
A
#
# COMPACT_ATOMS: atom_id res chain seq x y z
N MET A 1 2.04 -17.47 -15.84
CA MET A 1 3.29 -17.33 -15.04
C MET A 1 3.63 -15.85 -15.00
N PHE A 2 3.28 -15.15 -13.91
CA PHE A 2 3.55 -13.72 -13.78
C PHE A 2 5.07 -13.54 -13.76
N ASN A 3 5.59 -12.87 -14.78
CA ASN A 3 7.01 -12.59 -14.89
C ASN A 3 7.34 -11.62 -13.74
N LYS A 4 8.02 -12.09 -12.69
CA LYS A 4 8.56 -11.28 -11.58
C LYS A 4 9.61 -10.32 -12.14
N LYS A 5 9.17 -9.31 -12.89
CA LYS A 5 10.05 -8.24 -13.34
C LYS A 5 10.32 -7.40 -12.11
N ALA A 6 11.50 -7.58 -11.55
CA ALA A 6 12.05 -6.65 -10.57
C ALA A 6 11.92 -5.22 -11.13
N SER A 7 11.61 -4.26 -10.26
CA SER A 7 11.58 -2.86 -10.67
C SER A 7 12.90 -2.50 -11.36
N LYS A 8 12.82 -1.67 -12.40
CA LYS A 8 14.00 -1.08 -13.05
C LYS A 8 14.59 0.08 -12.24
N ASP A 9 13.84 0.58 -11.27
CA ASP A 9 14.27 1.61 -10.34
C ASP A 9 15.11 0.97 -9.23
N GLU A 10 16.33 1.48 -9.03
CA GLU A 10 17.32 0.89 -8.11
C GLU A 10 16.83 0.84 -6.66
N ILE A 11 16.04 1.83 -6.23
CA ILE A 11 15.50 1.90 -4.87
C ILE A 11 14.30 0.98 -4.75
N LEU A 12 13.34 1.05 -5.67
CA LEU A 12 12.16 0.20 -5.58
C LEU A 12 12.48 -1.27 -5.82
N LYS A 13 13.60 -1.60 -6.47
CA LYS A 13 14.03 -2.97 -6.76
C LYS A 13 14.33 -3.78 -5.50
N ILE A 14 14.85 -3.14 -4.45
CA ILE A 14 15.16 -3.79 -3.17
C ILE A 14 13.92 -4.03 -2.30
N VAL A 15 12.82 -3.31 -2.57
CA VAL A 15 11.54 -3.51 -1.88
C VAL A 15 10.84 -4.77 -2.40
N GLU A 16 10.28 -5.55 -1.47
CA GLU A 16 9.46 -6.73 -1.75
C GLU A 16 8.25 -6.36 -2.65
N GLN A 17 7.76 -7.28 -3.48
CA GLN A 17 6.80 -6.94 -4.54
C GLN A 17 5.46 -6.42 -4.02
N LEU A 18 4.88 -7.06 -3.00
CA LEU A 18 3.60 -6.65 -2.43
C LEU A 18 3.76 -5.35 -1.64
N LEU A 19 4.82 -5.27 -0.84
CA LEU A 19 5.16 -4.08 -0.05
C LEU A 19 5.39 -2.83 -0.94
N ARG A 20 6.00 -3.03 -2.11
CA ARG A 20 6.15 -1.97 -3.14
C ARG A 20 4.81 -1.50 -3.67
N LEU A 21 3.84 -2.40 -3.83
CA LEU A 21 2.51 -2.04 -4.30
C LEU A 21 1.77 -1.19 -3.24
N GLU A 22 1.84 -1.57 -1.97
CA GLU A 22 1.30 -0.78 -0.84
C GLU A 22 1.88 0.63 -0.80
N PHE A 23 3.21 0.73 -0.92
CA PHE A 23 3.91 2.01 -0.97
C PHE A 23 3.46 2.90 -2.15
N LEU A 24 3.40 2.33 -3.36
CA LEU A 24 3.01 3.07 -4.55
C LEU A 24 1.54 3.51 -4.51
N ILE A 25 0.64 2.67 -3.97
CA ILE A 25 -0.77 3.03 -3.79
C ILE A 25 -0.89 4.17 -2.78
N SER A 26 -0.16 4.11 -1.66
CA SER A 26 -0.13 5.17 -0.66
C SER A 26 0.26 6.52 -1.27
N LEU A 27 1.34 6.55 -2.06
CA LEU A 27 1.79 7.75 -2.77
C LEU A 27 0.76 8.21 -3.82
N ALA A 28 0.12 7.28 -4.53
CA ALA A 28 -0.88 7.62 -5.52
C ALA A 28 -2.12 8.27 -4.89
N ILE A 29 -2.58 7.78 -3.73
CA ILE A 29 -3.68 8.38 -2.97
C ILE A 29 -3.29 9.80 -2.54
N LEU A 30 -2.13 9.95 -1.89
CA LEU A 30 -1.62 11.24 -1.43
C LEU A 30 -1.49 12.27 -2.57
N LYS A 31 -1.08 11.83 -3.76
CA LYS A 31 -0.91 12.70 -4.93
C LYS A 31 -2.23 13.05 -5.62
N LYS A 32 -3.22 12.15 -5.60
CA LYS A 32 -4.47 12.30 -6.36
C LYS A 32 -5.55 13.03 -5.57
N LEU A 33 -5.65 12.76 -4.28
CA LEU A 33 -6.66 13.35 -3.41
C LEU A 33 -6.11 14.61 -2.74
N LYS A 34 -6.98 15.60 -2.53
CA LYS A 34 -6.63 16.84 -1.82
C LYS A 34 -7.16 16.76 -0.40
N ASN A 35 -6.44 17.35 0.55
CA ASN A 35 -6.85 17.45 1.95
C ASN A 35 -7.10 16.10 2.64
N VAL A 36 -6.41 15.04 2.20
CA VAL A 36 -6.45 13.74 2.87
C VAL A 36 -5.22 13.55 3.73
N THR A 37 -5.37 12.84 4.85
CA THR A 37 -4.24 12.33 5.62
C THR A 37 -4.07 10.86 5.29
N VAL A 38 -3.01 10.50 4.58
CA VAL A 38 -2.71 9.09 4.24
C VAL A 38 -1.76 8.52 5.28
N LYS A 39 -2.14 7.38 5.86
CA LYS A 39 -1.35 6.63 6.83
C LYS A 39 -1.20 5.18 6.36
N PRO A 40 -0.08 4.85 5.70
CA PRO A 40 0.28 3.47 5.43
C PRO A 40 0.66 2.77 6.73
N ASN A 41 0.29 1.50 6.89
CA ASN A 41 0.59 0.72 8.10
C ASN A 41 1.83 -0.18 7.97
N PHE A 42 2.50 -0.21 6.81
CA PHE A 42 3.83 -0.80 6.68
C PHE A 42 4.84 -0.08 7.59
N VAL A 43 5.87 -0.79 8.02
CA VAL A 43 7.01 -0.21 8.73
C VAL A 43 7.96 0.39 7.69
N SER A 44 8.44 1.60 7.94
CA SER A 44 9.45 2.25 7.12
C SER A 44 10.78 2.40 7.86
N ASP A 45 11.87 2.56 7.12
CA ASP A 45 13.13 3.05 7.64
C ASP A 45 13.10 4.58 7.87
N ASP A 46 14.27 5.15 8.17
CA ASP A 46 14.47 6.59 8.40
C ASP A 46 14.38 7.43 7.12
N GLU A 47 14.54 6.82 5.94
CA GLU A 47 14.32 7.48 4.64
C GLU A 47 12.86 7.38 4.17
N GLY A 48 12.01 6.61 4.87
CA GLY A 48 10.61 6.41 4.54
C GLY A 48 10.36 5.28 3.54
N LEU A 49 11.36 4.44 3.26
CA LEU A 49 11.19 3.25 2.42
C LEU A 49 10.60 2.11 3.23
N PRO A 50 9.69 1.33 2.64
CA PRO A 50 9.01 0.27 3.37
C PRO A 50 9.96 -0.92 3.61
N THR A 51 10.01 -1.40 4.85
CA THR A 51 10.89 -2.49 5.31
C THR A 51 10.12 -3.75 5.71
N SER A 52 8.90 -3.61 6.23
CA SER A 52 8.03 -4.75 6.55
C SER A 52 6.55 -4.40 6.50
N PHE A 53 5.70 -5.42 6.34
CA PHE A 53 4.25 -5.28 6.35
C PHE A 53 3.69 -4.79 7.70
N ALA A 54 2.43 -4.38 7.67
CA ALA A 54 1.67 -4.08 8.87
C ALA A 54 1.61 -5.28 9.83
N SER A 55 1.49 -4.96 11.13
CA SER A 55 1.13 -5.97 12.13
C SER A 55 -0.30 -6.45 11.87
N GLY A 56 -0.54 -7.75 12.09
CA GLY A 56 -1.85 -8.35 11.88
C GLY A 56 -2.96 -7.61 12.65
N GLY A 57 -4.12 -7.47 12.01
CA GLY A 57 -5.26 -6.72 12.56
C GLY A 57 -5.29 -5.24 12.20
N LYS A 58 -4.38 -4.78 11.33
CA LYS A 58 -4.42 -3.45 10.70
C LYS A 58 -4.59 -3.59 9.18
N PRO A 59 -5.35 -2.68 8.54
CA PRO A 59 -5.40 -2.62 7.08
C PRO A 59 -4.07 -2.15 6.53
N ASP A 60 -3.77 -2.44 5.26
CA ASP A 60 -2.49 -2.03 4.66
C ASP A 60 -2.32 -0.50 4.63
N ILE A 61 -3.40 0.23 4.28
CA ILE A 61 -3.42 1.69 4.25
C ILE A 61 -4.74 2.18 4.83
N GLU A 62 -4.67 3.21 5.66
CA GLU A 62 -5.83 3.99 6.09
C GLU A 62 -5.64 5.44 5.63
N TYR A 63 -6.70 6.08 5.14
CA TYR A 63 -6.67 7.52 4.92
C TYR A 63 -7.93 8.18 5.44
N PHE A 64 -7.76 9.42 5.86
CA PHE A 64 -8.81 10.24 6.46
C PHE A 64 -9.17 11.35 5.48
N GLU A 65 -10.45 11.43 5.15
CA GLU A 65 -11.02 12.48 4.29
C GLU A 65 -12.21 13.09 5.03
N ASN A 66 -12.06 14.33 5.50
CA ASN A 66 -13.04 14.99 6.37
C ASN A 66 -13.30 14.15 7.65
N ASP A 67 -14.53 13.67 7.84
CA ASP A 67 -14.94 12.82 8.97
C ASP A 67 -14.94 11.32 8.62
N ASP A 68 -14.60 10.96 7.37
CA ASP A 68 -14.59 9.59 6.90
C ASP A 68 -13.20 8.96 7.06
N THR A 69 -13.20 7.68 7.45
CA THR A 69 -12.01 6.83 7.49
C THR A 69 -12.15 5.74 6.43
N VAL A 70 -11.23 5.71 5.48
CA VAL A 70 -11.22 4.72 4.41
C VAL A 70 -10.09 3.73 4.62
N LEU A 71 -10.43 2.45 4.62
CA LEU A 71 -9.50 1.34 4.75
C LEU A 71 -9.22 0.74 3.38
N VAL A 72 -7.95 0.56 3.03
CA VAL A 72 -7.52 0.03 1.74
C VAL A 72 -6.68 -1.22 1.98
N GLU A 73 -7.19 -2.35 1.50
CA GLU A 73 -6.50 -3.65 1.45
C GLU A 73 -5.89 -3.82 0.06
N VAL A 74 -4.57 -4.02 0.02
CA VAL A 74 -3.79 -4.10 -1.20
C VAL A 74 -3.54 -5.56 -1.55
N THR A 75 -3.82 -5.93 -2.80
CA THR A 75 -3.50 -7.27 -3.28
C THR A 75 -3.00 -7.26 -4.72
N ILE A 76 -1.95 -8.05 -4.97
CA ILE A 76 -1.49 -8.37 -6.34
C ILE A 76 -2.42 -9.37 -7.04
N THR A 77 -3.35 -9.98 -6.30
CA THR A 77 -4.19 -11.07 -6.79
C THR A 77 -5.38 -10.53 -7.58
N THR A 78 -5.51 -10.93 -8.84
CA THR A 78 -6.59 -10.49 -9.73
C THR A 78 -7.83 -11.40 -9.71
N TYR A 79 -7.93 -12.34 -8.76
CA TYR A 79 -9.01 -13.32 -8.73
C TYR A 79 -10.24 -12.80 -7.96
N LYS A 80 -11.23 -12.38 -8.74
CA LYS A 80 -12.70 -12.51 -8.62
C LYS A 80 -13.32 -13.16 -7.36
N ARG A 81 -12.92 -12.79 -6.13
CA ARG A 81 -13.67 -13.05 -4.88
C ARG A 81 -12.99 -12.36 -3.69
N ILE A 82 -13.03 -11.04 -3.66
CA ILE A 82 -12.91 -10.31 -2.40
C ILE A 82 -14.33 -10.32 -1.82
N PHE A 83 -14.54 -11.06 -0.73
CA PHE A 83 -15.78 -10.98 0.05
C PHE A 83 -15.80 -9.61 0.73
N PHE A 84 -16.61 -8.68 0.21
CA PHE A 84 -17.13 -7.60 1.03
C PHE A 84 -18.24 -8.21 1.90
N CYS A 85 -18.03 -8.31 3.21
CA CYS A 85 -19.14 -8.49 4.13
C CYS A 85 -19.80 -7.12 4.26
N SER A 86 -20.97 -6.97 3.64
CA SER A 86 -21.91 -5.87 3.87
C SER A 86 -22.58 -5.99 5.23
#